data_AF-A0A180EX02-F1
#
_entry.id   AF-A0A180EX02-F1
#
_cell.length_a   1.000
_cell.length_b   1.000
_cell.length_c   1.000
_cell.angle_alpha   90.00
_cell.angle_beta   90.00
_cell.angle_gamma   90.00
#
_symmetry.space_group_name_H-M   'P 1'
#
loop_
_entity.id
_entity.type
_entity.pdbx_description
1 polymer ?
#
loop_
_entity_poly.entity_id
_entity_poly.type
_entity_poly.pdbx_seq_one_letter_code
_entity_poly.pdbx_strand_id
1 'polypeptide(L)' 'MAAPVVAARCREELHEYYERKVAEGKNRMSVLNAVRAKLVHRMFAVIRNNQDYQKIMSMHLHKS' A
#
# COMPACT_ATOMS: atom_id res chain seq x y z
N MET A 1 15.88 -5.39 17.24
CA MET A 1 14.68 -4.57 17.55
C MET A 1 14.47 -3.57 16.41
N ALA A 2 13.52 -3.79 15.50
CA ALA A 2 13.27 -2.90 14.34
C ALA A 2 11.75 -2.63 14.11
N ALA A 3 10.94 -2.68 15.16
CA ALA A 3 9.48 -2.57 15.08
C ALA A 3 8.92 -1.18 14.68
N PRO A 4 9.50 -0.01 15.03
CA PRO A 4 8.81 1.27 14.79
C PRO A 4 8.89 1.74 13.34
N VAL A 5 9.97 1.39 12.63
CA VAL A 5 10.22 1.87 11.25
C VAL A 5 9.32 1.17 10.23
N VAL A 6 8.96 -0.09 10.49
CA VAL A 6 8.10 -0.90 9.61
C VAL A 6 6.65 -0.41 9.68
N ALA A 7 6.16 -0.07 10.87
CA ALA A 7 4.79 0.42 11.07
C ALA A 7 4.55 1.79 10.39
N ALA A 8 5.52 2.71 10.44
CA ALA A 8 5.44 4.00 9.74
C ALA A 8 5.43 3.83 8.22
N ARG A 9 6.23 2.88 7.70
CA ARG A 9 6.39 2.62 6.27
C ARG A 9 5.17 2.00 5.60
N CYS A 10 4.35 1.22 6.31
CA CYS A 10 3.07 0.72 5.76
C CYS A 10 2.00 1.83 5.71
N ARG A 11 2.18 2.90 6.48
CA ARG A 11 1.28 4.04 6.56
C ARG A 11 1.35 4.92 5.31
N GLU A 12 2.54 5.16 4.76
CA GLU A 12 2.74 6.03 3.58
C GLU A 12 1.96 5.55 2.35
N GLU A 13 2.13 4.31 1.90
CA GLU A 13 1.65 3.91 0.57
C GLU A 13 0.11 3.87 0.43
N LEU A 14 -0.60 3.55 1.52
CA LEU A 14 -2.06 3.58 1.54
C LEU A 14 -2.59 5.00 1.76
N HIS A 15 -1.85 5.81 2.52
CA HIS A 15 -2.18 7.22 2.75
C HIS A 15 -1.99 8.04 1.48
N GLU A 16 -0.86 7.91 0.79
CA GLU A 16 -0.61 8.51 -0.53
C GLU A 16 -1.67 8.08 -1.55
N TYR A 17 -2.05 6.80 -1.55
CA TYR A 17 -3.13 6.32 -2.41
C TYR A 17 -4.47 6.98 -2.09
N TYR A 18 -4.77 7.17 -0.80
CA TYR A 18 -5.96 7.89 -0.34
C TYR A 18 -5.93 9.34 -0.79
N GLU A 19 -4.85 10.07 -0.50
CA GLU A 19 -4.69 11.48 -0.85
C GLU A 19 -4.77 11.71 -2.36
N ARG A 20 -4.09 10.88 -3.15
CA ARG A 20 -4.18 10.92 -4.61
C ARG A 20 -5.61 10.73 -5.10
N LYS A 21 -6.35 9.78 -4.53
CA LYS A 21 -7.75 9.51 -4.92
C LYS A 21 -8.72 10.61 -4.49
N VAL A 22 -8.45 11.28 -3.36
CA VAL A 22 -9.21 12.47 -2.94
C VAL A 22 -8.89 13.65 -3.85
N ALA A 23 -7.63 13.85 -4.23
CA ALA A 23 -7.20 14.90 -5.16
C ALA A 23 -7.77 14.71 -6.57
N GLU A 24 -8.03 13.47 -7.00
CA GLU A 24 -8.79 13.14 -8.22
C GLU A 24 -10.29 13.57 -8.14
N GLY A 25 -10.74 14.17 -7.04
CA GLY A 25 -12.12 14.64 -6.85
C GLY A 25 -13.11 13.54 -6.41
N LYS A 26 -12.63 12.36 -6.02
CA LYS A 26 -13.52 11.27 -5.60
C LYS A 26 -14.08 11.49 -4.20
N ASN A 27 -15.30 11.03 -3.99
CA ASN A 27 -15.93 11.06 -2.66
C ASN A 27 -15.08 10.28 -1.64
N ARG A 28 -14.83 10.89 -0.48
CA ARG A 28 -13.99 10.32 0.59
C ARG A 28 -14.41 8.90 1.00
N MET A 29 -15.72 8.60 1.01
CA MET A 29 -16.24 7.28 1.35
C MET A 29 -15.89 6.23 0.28
N SER A 30 -16.01 6.61 -1.00
CA SER A 30 -15.59 5.75 -2.12
C SER A 30 -14.07 5.53 -2.13
N VAL A 31 -13.28 6.54 -1.72
CA VAL A 31 -11.84 6.38 -1.57
C VAL A 31 -11.50 5.40 -0.44
N LEU A 32 -12.17 5.47 0.70
CA LEU A 32 -12.01 4.49 1.77
C LEU A 32 -12.36 3.07 1.31
N ASN A 33 -13.39 2.92 0.48
CA ASN A 33 -13.72 1.63 -0.13
C ASN A 33 -12.58 1.12 -1.04
N ALA A 34 -12.00 2.00 -1.85
CA ALA A 34 -10.87 1.66 -2.70
C ALA A 34 -9.63 1.23 -1.89
N VAL A 35 -9.36 1.89 -0.75
CA VAL A 35 -8.27 1.50 0.15
C VAL A 35 -8.52 0.09 0.74
N ARG A 36 -9.75 -0.20 1.19
CA ARG A 36 -10.11 -1.54 1.69
C ARG A 36 -9.95 -2.61 0.60
N ALA A 37 -10.43 -2.35 -0.61
CA ALA A 37 -10.26 -3.27 -1.73
C ALA A 37 -8.77 -3.53 -2.02
N LYS A 38 -7.92 -2.49 -1.99
CA LYS A 38 -6.47 -2.62 -2.17
C LYS A 38 -5.82 -3.52 -1.11
N LEU A 39 -6.25 -3.45 0.14
CA LEU A 39 -5.78 -4.34 1.22
C LEU A 39 -6.22 -5.78 1.00
N VAL A 40 -7.50 -6.00 0.68
CA VAL A 40 -8.05 -7.34 0.41
C VAL A 40 -7.31 -7.99 -0.76
N HIS A 41 -7.09 -7.26 -1.86
CA HIS A 41 -6.33 -7.78 -3.00
C HIS A 41 -4.90 -8.21 -2.63
N ARG A 42 -4.21 -7.50 -1.72
CA ARG A 42 -2.88 -7.89 -1.24
C ARG A 42 -2.92 -9.20 -0.46
N MET A 43 -3.89 -9.32 0.44
CA MET A 43 -4.07 -10.54 1.23
C MET A 43 -4.34 -11.74 0.30
N PHE A 44 -5.24 -11.58 -0.66
CA PHE A 44 -5.51 -12.62 -1.65
C PHE A 44 -4.28 -12.97 -2.50
N ALA A 45 -3.45 -12.00 -2.89
CA ALA A 45 -2.24 -12.26 -3.66
C ALA A 45 -1.20 -13.05 -2.85
N VAL A 46 -1.00 -12.70 -1.57
CA VAL A 46 -0.10 -13.41 -0.63
C VAL A 46 -0.57 -14.85 -0.42
N ILE A 47 -1.86 -15.03 -0.11
CA ILE A 47 -2.46 -16.35 0.12
C ILE A 47 -2.34 -17.22 -1.14
N ARG A 48 -2.73 -16.68 -2.30
CA ARG A 48 -2.71 -17.42 -3.58
C ARG A 48 -1.30 -17.86 -3.97
N ASN A 49 -0.31 -16.99 -3.75
CA ASN A 49 1.05 -17.26 -4.19
C ASN A 49 1.86 -18.04 -3.13
N ASN A 50 1.30 -18.27 -1.94
CA ASN A 50 1.98 -18.86 -0.78
C ASN A 50 3.39 -18.26 -0.54
N GLN A 51 3.47 -16.94 -0.70
CA GLN A 51 4.70 -16.17 -0.60
C GLN A 51 4.50 -15.05 0.40
N ASP A 52 5.50 -14.81 1.23
CA ASP A 52 5.48 -13.73 2.20
C ASP A 52 5.27 -12.37 1.53
N TYR A 53 4.55 -11.48 2.22
CA TYR A 53 4.30 -10.14 1.73
C TYR A 53 5.62 -9.37 1.55
N GLN A 54 5.98 -9.14 0.30
CA GLN A 54 7.10 -8.28 -0.08
C GLN A 54 6.58 -6.85 -0.22
N LYS A 55 7.04 -5.94 0.65
CA LYS A 55 6.78 -4.52 0.44
C LYS A 55 7.57 -4.09 -0.80
N ILE A 56 6.89 -3.69 -1.88
CA ILE A 56 7.54 -3.16 -3.09
C ILE A 56 8.23 -1.83 -2.70
N MET A 57 9.50 -1.89 -2.32
CA MET A 57 10.37 -0.76 -2.03
C MET A 57 11.75 -1.03 -2.66
N SER A 58 11.80 -1.26 -3.98
CA SER A 58 13.02 -1.10 -4.77
C SER A 58 12.72 -1.24 -6.27
N MET A 59 12.26 -0.16 -6.88
CA MET A 59 12.64 0.19 -8.25
C MET A 59 13.01 1.67 -8.25
N HIS A 60 14.03 2.01 -7.45
CA HIS A 60 14.99 3.03 -7.82
C HIS A 60 16.35 2.34 -7.80
N LEU A 61 16.64 1.65 -8.91
CA LEU A 61 18.01 1.34 -9.34
C LEU A 61 18.88 2.58 -9.04
N HIS A 62 20.01 2.48 -8.34
CA HIS A 62 21.27 2.08 -8.96
C HIS A 62 21.30 2.43 -10.46
N LYS A 63 21.29 3.73 -10.78
CA LYS A 63 21.93 4.22 -11.99
C LYS A 63 23.29 4.78 -11.56
N SER A 64 24.33 4.21 -12.18
CA SER A 64 25.72 4.65 -12.21
C SER A 64 25.91 6.15 -12.23
#